data_AF-A0A553F9M1-F1
#
_entry.id   AF-A0A553F9M1-F1
#
_cell.length_a   1.000
_cell.length_b   1.000
_cell.length_c   1.000
_cell.angle_alpha   90.00
_cell.angle_beta   90.00
_cell.angle_gamma   90.00
#
_symmetry.space_group_name_H-M   'P 1'
#
loop_
_entity.id
_entity.type
_entity.pdbx_description
1 polymer ?
#
loop_
_entity_poly.entity_id
_entity_poly.type
_entity_poly.pdbx_seq_one_letter_code
_entity_poly.pdbx_strand_id
1 'polypeptide(L)'
;MKFNKINLLLTCCLAAFTAHVSAESTAKSADKSKAQVTEQNKGRPLRDIVADKYPTNVYIGGTIQYNELDGPKGDLLNKEFRYITPANIYKQSHIHPKPNQWRWEKPDAWIATAKENGQLVRIHGPISPQSSKWALADHRTHTEMLDMLTDYMTALSKRYNGHESVKWLDVVNEAITEEGTWFGPKPGVDKWENPWTILGFETNIPDQFPLLQKLGVPYYILESFAIAKRNAPDLKLILNQHRMTTLESIALMKELVIYLRYRGLRIDGIGWQAHMRNEYVEFADRNHQRLKTLDELVKWAHSNNLEFHVTETNIHLKNEVPYEEQLVADAFTNILEVLLNNRDTGVVGWSVWTIADVPHFKDKTIKTLGIWSDDLVPHKAYYQVQKLLEESASK
;
A
#
# COMPACT_ATOMS: atom_id res chain seq x y z
N MET A 1 -60.57 59.78 -28.72
CA MET A 1 -61.62 58.86 -29.22
C MET A 1 -62.21 58.09 -28.05
N LYS A 2 -63.52 58.29 -27.87
CA LYS A 2 -64.56 57.49 -27.21
C LYS A 2 -64.23 56.40 -26.15
N PHE A 3 -64.81 56.64 -24.95
CA PHE A 3 -65.71 55.76 -24.14
C PHE A 3 -65.11 54.64 -23.26
N ASN A 4 -65.17 54.77 -21.92
CA ASN A 4 -66.16 54.20 -20.94
C ASN A 4 -65.75 52.81 -20.40
N LYS A 5 -65.93 52.36 -19.14
CA LYS A 5 -66.76 52.65 -17.93
C LYS A 5 -66.08 51.88 -16.75
N ILE A 6 -65.97 52.36 -15.50
CA ILE A 6 -66.99 52.38 -14.39
C ILE A 6 -67.47 50.93 -14.06
N ASN A 7 -67.49 50.32 -12.86
CA ASN A 7 -67.67 50.66 -11.43
C ASN A 7 -67.09 49.47 -10.60
N LEU A 8 -66.57 49.56 -9.37
CA LEU A 8 -67.05 50.12 -8.09
C LEU A 8 -68.07 49.23 -7.32
N LEU A 9 -67.75 49.06 -6.03
CA LEU A 9 -68.52 48.68 -4.83
C LEU A 9 -68.56 47.18 -4.44
N LEU A 10 -68.03 46.82 -3.25
CA LEU A 10 -68.56 47.00 -1.88
C LEU A 10 -69.77 46.05 -1.65
N THR A 11 -69.90 45.29 -0.55
CA THR A 11 -69.68 45.68 0.84
C THR A 11 -69.82 44.44 1.76
N CYS A 12 -69.09 44.48 2.88
CA CYS A 12 -69.51 44.13 4.25
C CYS A 12 -69.97 42.71 4.66
N CYS A 13 -69.22 42.21 5.65
CA CYS A 13 -69.65 41.98 7.04
C CYS A 13 -69.82 40.55 7.58
N LEU A 14 -69.28 40.44 8.80
CA LEU A 14 -69.64 39.60 9.94
C LEU A 14 -69.11 38.14 10.01
N ALA A 15 -68.09 38.02 10.85
CA ALA A 15 -68.07 37.23 12.09
C ALA A 15 -68.70 35.83 12.09
N ALA A 16 -67.91 34.82 12.45
CA ALA A 16 -68.08 34.09 13.71
C ALA A 16 -67.07 32.94 13.82
N PHE A 17 -66.52 32.80 15.02
CA PHE A 17 -65.77 31.65 15.52
C PHE A 17 -66.73 30.46 15.67
N THR A 18 -66.43 29.31 15.06
CA THR A 18 -66.85 27.99 15.58
C THR A 18 -65.85 26.92 15.13
N ALA A 19 -65.26 26.24 16.11
CA ALA A 19 -64.55 24.98 15.92
C ALA A 19 -65.56 23.87 15.59
N HIS A 20 -65.18 22.89 14.75
CA HIS A 20 -65.47 21.44 14.91
C HIS A 20 -64.69 20.60 13.88
N VAL A 21 -63.70 19.86 14.41
CA VAL A 21 -63.24 18.49 14.11
C VAL A 21 -63.55 17.87 12.74
N SER A 22 -62.51 17.50 11.97
CA SER A 22 -62.09 16.09 11.72
C SER A 22 -61.18 15.98 10.49
N ALA A 23 -59.99 15.40 10.67
CA ALA A 23 -59.48 14.25 9.88
C ALA A 23 -57.96 14.14 10.05
N GLU A 24 -57.55 12.99 10.54
CA GLU A 24 -56.18 12.56 10.79
C GLU A 24 -55.30 12.58 9.53
N SER A 25 -54.05 13.02 9.66
CA SER A 25 -52.96 12.23 9.10
C SER A 25 -51.71 12.42 9.94
N THR A 26 -51.24 11.29 10.47
CA THR A 26 -50.07 11.12 11.32
C THR A 26 -48.79 11.26 10.51
N ALA A 27 -48.01 12.31 10.74
CA ALA A 27 -46.60 12.34 10.36
C ALA A 27 -45.76 11.88 11.57
N LYS A 28 -45.59 10.56 11.69
CA LYS A 28 -44.59 9.96 12.58
C LYS A 28 -43.21 10.38 12.10
N SER A 29 -42.46 11.03 12.98
CA SER A 29 -41.02 11.25 12.84
C SER A 29 -40.31 9.92 12.61
N ALA A 30 -39.63 9.80 11.48
CA ALA A 30 -38.73 8.70 11.19
C ALA A 30 -37.44 8.88 12.01
N ASP A 31 -37.46 8.41 13.25
CA ASP A 31 -36.25 7.96 13.94
C ASP A 31 -35.85 6.63 13.29
N LYS A 32 -34.91 6.67 12.35
CA LYS A 32 -34.34 5.50 11.71
C LYS A 32 -32.84 5.45 12.01
N SER A 33 -32.53 4.52 12.91
CA SER A 33 -31.25 3.81 13.05
C SER A 33 -30.00 4.67 13.25
N LYS A 34 -29.83 5.21 14.46
CA LYS A 34 -28.55 4.99 15.13
C LYS A 34 -28.43 3.48 15.34
N ALA A 35 -27.68 2.81 14.47
CA ALA A 35 -27.21 1.47 14.77
C ALA A 35 -26.55 1.54 16.15
N GLN A 36 -27.10 0.76 17.09
CA GLN A 36 -26.44 0.50 18.36
C GLN A 36 -25.10 -0.14 18.02
N VAL A 37 -24.04 0.66 18.07
CA VAL A 37 -22.68 0.15 18.24
C VAL A 37 -22.69 -0.52 19.61
N THR A 38 -22.90 -1.83 19.62
CA THR A 38 -22.76 -2.62 20.82
C THR A 38 -21.33 -2.42 21.36
N GLU A 39 -21.22 -2.25 22.67
CA GLU A 39 -19.97 -2.09 23.44
C GLU A 39 -18.96 -3.27 23.30
N GLN A 40 -19.15 -4.18 22.36
CA GLN A 40 -18.30 -5.33 22.12
C GLN A 40 -17.22 -4.99 21.10
N ASN A 41 -16.11 -4.45 21.62
CA ASN A 41 -14.72 -4.79 21.27
C ASN A 41 -13.78 -3.60 21.54
N LYS A 42 -13.56 -3.29 22.83
CA LYS A 42 -12.39 -2.52 23.28
C LYS A 42 -11.15 -3.43 23.27
N GLY A 43 -10.82 -4.01 22.12
CA GLY A 43 -9.60 -4.80 21.98
C GLY A 43 -8.35 -3.90 22.07
N ARG A 44 -7.19 -4.50 22.34
CA ARG A 44 -5.91 -3.78 22.39
C ARG A 44 -5.54 -3.24 21.00
N PRO A 45 -4.93 -2.05 20.91
CA PRO A 45 -4.36 -1.60 19.64
C PRO A 45 -3.42 -2.64 19.04
N LEU A 46 -3.38 -2.76 17.71
CA LEU A 46 -2.57 -3.80 17.04
C LEU A 46 -1.09 -3.72 17.45
N ARG A 47 -0.54 -2.51 17.61
CA ARG A 47 0.84 -2.28 18.05
C ARG A 47 1.14 -2.89 19.42
N ASP A 48 0.18 -2.87 20.33
CA ASP A 48 0.37 -3.38 21.68
C ASP A 48 0.34 -4.90 21.69
N ILE A 49 -0.55 -5.50 20.89
CA ILE A 49 -0.62 -6.95 20.69
C ILE A 49 0.70 -7.44 20.08
N VAL A 50 1.17 -6.77 19.03
CA VAL A 50 2.42 -7.13 18.35
C VAL A 50 3.62 -6.99 19.27
N ALA A 51 3.72 -5.92 20.05
CA ALA A 51 4.83 -5.70 20.97
C ALA A 51 4.91 -6.78 22.07
N ASP A 52 3.77 -7.22 22.58
CA ASP A 52 3.66 -8.18 23.67
C ASP A 52 3.86 -9.63 23.20
N LYS A 53 3.15 -10.00 22.13
CA LYS A 53 3.07 -11.39 21.66
C LYS A 53 4.09 -11.76 20.59
N TYR A 54 4.61 -10.76 19.88
CA TYR A 54 5.52 -10.96 18.75
C TYR A 54 6.76 -10.05 18.85
N PRO A 55 7.59 -10.22 19.89
CA PRO A 55 8.75 -9.36 20.12
C PRO A 55 9.80 -9.42 19.00
N THR A 56 9.76 -10.47 18.18
CA THR A 56 10.65 -10.69 17.03
C THR A 56 9.87 -11.21 15.83
N ASN A 57 10.47 -11.12 14.64
CA ASN A 57 10.04 -11.73 13.38
C ASN A 57 8.67 -11.35 12.81
N VAL A 58 7.76 -10.70 13.53
CA VAL A 58 6.47 -10.26 12.98
C VAL A 58 6.36 -8.74 13.03
N TYR A 59 6.05 -8.14 11.88
CA TYR A 59 5.83 -6.71 11.77
C TYR A 59 4.46 -6.43 11.14
N ILE A 60 3.60 -5.72 11.87
CA ILE A 60 2.27 -5.30 11.40
C ILE A 60 2.29 -3.80 11.20
N GLY A 61 1.95 -3.35 9.99
CA GLY A 61 2.10 -1.96 9.60
C GLY A 61 0.92 -1.35 8.86
N GLY A 62 1.04 -0.03 8.70
CA GLY A 62 0.05 0.80 8.03
C GLY A 62 0.71 1.91 7.22
N THR A 63 -0.05 2.41 6.25
CA THR A 63 0.41 3.42 5.30
C THR A 63 -0.62 4.55 5.23
N ILE A 64 -0.13 5.79 5.27
CA ILE A 64 -0.90 7.01 5.01
C ILE A 64 -0.08 7.98 4.14
N GLN A 65 -0.71 9.03 3.68
CA GLN A 65 -0.04 10.17 3.04
C GLN A 65 0.57 11.10 4.09
N TYR A 66 1.62 11.84 3.71
CA TYR A 66 2.24 12.81 4.63
C TYR A 66 1.28 13.91 5.09
N ASN A 67 0.40 14.40 4.23
CA ASN A 67 -0.58 15.42 4.59
C ASN A 67 -1.70 14.91 5.51
N GLU A 68 -1.73 13.62 5.82
CA GLU A 68 -2.66 12.98 6.76
C GLU A 68 -2.01 12.77 8.13
N LEU A 69 -0.71 13.05 8.28
CA LEU A 69 0.07 12.81 9.50
C LEU A 69 -0.41 13.66 10.68
N ASP A 70 -0.69 14.95 10.44
CA ASP A 70 -1.19 15.89 11.46
C ASP A 70 -2.72 15.90 11.50
N GLY A 71 -3.34 14.73 11.72
CA GLY A 71 -4.79 14.60 11.78
C GLY A 71 -5.28 13.22 12.20
N PRO A 72 -6.60 12.97 12.11
CA PRO A 72 -7.21 11.75 12.67
C PRO A 72 -6.64 10.43 12.13
N LYS A 73 -6.18 10.41 10.87
CA LYS A 73 -5.50 9.25 10.29
C LYS A 73 -4.09 9.05 10.85
N GLY A 74 -3.35 10.12 11.09
CA GLY A 74 -2.05 10.07 11.77
C GLY A 74 -2.18 9.61 13.22
N ASP A 75 -3.19 10.12 13.95
CA ASP A 75 -3.49 9.67 15.31
C ASP A 75 -3.82 8.17 15.34
N LEU A 76 -4.64 7.70 14.39
CA LEU A 76 -4.96 6.29 14.24
C LEU A 76 -3.73 5.45 13.89
N LEU A 77 -2.90 5.91 12.95
CA LEU A 77 -1.65 5.25 12.57
C LEU A 77 -0.74 5.07 13.79
N ASN A 78 -0.55 6.14 14.56
CA ASN A 78 0.28 6.16 15.76
C ASN A 78 -0.32 5.28 16.86
N LYS A 79 -1.65 5.24 16.99
CA LYS A 79 -2.32 4.36 17.94
C LYS A 79 -2.16 2.88 17.57
N GLU A 80 -2.20 2.51 16.29
CA GLU A 80 -2.38 1.11 15.88
C GLU A 80 -1.09 0.44 15.39
N PHE A 81 -0.07 1.16 14.92
CA PHE A 81 1.06 0.54 14.22
C PHE A 81 2.43 0.94 14.76
N ARG A 82 3.35 -0.04 14.86
CA ARG A 82 4.80 0.17 15.13
C ARG A 82 5.65 0.15 13.87
N TYR A 83 5.10 -0.29 12.75
CA TYR A 83 5.75 -0.33 11.45
C TYR A 83 4.91 0.53 10.50
N ILE A 84 5.51 1.54 9.86
CA ILE A 84 4.81 2.47 8.99
C ILE A 84 5.54 2.67 7.66
N THR A 85 4.76 2.96 6.61
CA THR A 85 5.27 3.27 5.28
C THR A 85 4.67 4.58 4.78
N PRO A 86 5.47 5.58 4.37
CA PRO A 86 4.92 6.79 3.76
C PRO A 86 4.54 6.53 2.32
N ALA A 87 3.28 6.78 1.97
CA ALA A 87 2.74 6.32 0.68
C ALA A 87 3.48 6.89 -0.55
N ASN A 88 3.94 8.14 -0.51
CA ASN A 88 4.49 8.81 -1.69
C ASN A 88 5.71 9.70 -1.50
N ILE A 89 5.97 10.23 -0.30
CA ILE A 89 7.00 11.27 -0.11
C ILE A 89 8.41 10.82 -0.43
N TYR A 90 8.68 9.51 -0.45
CA TYR A 90 9.97 8.93 -0.82
C TYR A 90 10.08 8.56 -2.30
N LYS A 91 8.99 8.52 -3.05
CA LYS A 91 9.03 8.20 -4.49
C LYS A 91 9.81 9.30 -5.23
N GLN A 92 10.58 8.92 -6.24
CA GLN A 92 11.44 9.85 -6.99
C GLN A 92 10.65 11.07 -7.50
N SER A 93 9.44 10.87 -8.03
CA SER A 93 8.54 11.96 -8.46
C SER A 93 8.25 13.03 -7.40
N HIS A 94 8.34 12.69 -6.11
CA HIS A 94 8.06 13.58 -4.99
C HIS A 94 9.34 14.16 -4.40
N ILE A 95 10.31 13.31 -4.07
CA ILE A 95 11.51 13.71 -3.33
C ILE A 95 12.61 14.26 -4.23
N HIS A 96 12.71 13.76 -5.48
CA HIS A 96 13.73 14.11 -6.45
C HIS A 96 13.14 14.29 -7.86
N PRO A 97 12.31 15.32 -8.08
CA PRO A 97 11.53 15.46 -9.31
C PRO A 97 12.36 15.81 -10.56
N LYS A 98 13.57 16.33 -10.39
CA LYS A 98 14.50 16.78 -11.44
C LYS A 98 15.95 16.71 -10.93
N PRO A 99 16.95 16.65 -11.82
CA PRO A 99 18.36 16.65 -11.44
C PRO A 99 18.68 17.82 -10.49
N ASN A 100 19.50 17.56 -9.48
CA ASN A 100 19.93 18.54 -8.48
C ASN A 100 18.80 19.20 -7.66
N GLN A 101 17.56 18.70 -7.73
CA GLN A 101 16.43 19.23 -6.97
C GLN A 101 15.93 18.19 -5.96
N TRP A 102 16.02 18.51 -4.67
CA TRP A 102 15.59 17.64 -3.59
C TRP A 102 14.55 18.29 -2.69
N ARG A 103 13.63 17.47 -2.16
CA ARG A 103 12.56 17.89 -1.24
C ARG A 103 12.60 17.09 0.06
N TRP A 104 13.65 17.31 0.86
CA TRP A 104 13.94 16.54 2.08
C TRP A 104 13.05 16.84 3.28
N GLU A 105 12.48 18.04 3.35
CA GLU A 105 11.73 18.53 4.52
C GLU A 105 10.67 17.54 5.01
N LYS A 106 9.78 17.07 4.11
CA LYS A 106 8.69 16.15 4.47
C LYS A 106 9.19 14.74 4.84
N PRO A 107 10.06 14.10 4.02
CA PRO A 107 10.75 12.87 4.41
C PRO A 107 11.40 12.92 5.80
N ASP A 108 12.15 13.98 6.10
CA ASP A 108 12.88 14.09 7.38
C ASP A 108 11.93 14.31 8.55
N ALA A 109 10.92 15.18 8.38
CA ALA A 109 9.88 15.37 9.38
C ALA A 109 9.16 14.05 9.68
N TRP A 110 8.88 13.23 8.67
CA TRP A 110 8.29 11.91 8.88
C TRP A 110 9.16 11.00 9.74
N ILE A 111 10.47 10.95 9.48
CA ILE A 111 11.40 10.14 10.28
C ILE A 111 11.46 10.64 11.73
N ALA A 112 11.44 11.96 11.94
CA ALA A 112 11.38 12.54 13.28
C ALA A 112 10.10 12.12 14.04
N THR A 113 8.93 12.23 13.40
CA THR A 113 7.66 11.77 14.00
C THR A 113 7.66 10.27 14.29
N ALA A 114 8.20 9.45 13.37
CA ALA A 114 8.30 8.00 13.57
C ALA A 114 9.18 7.66 14.79
N LYS A 115 10.29 8.38 14.97
CA LYS A 115 11.17 8.26 16.15
C LYS A 115 10.43 8.60 17.43
N GLU A 116 9.72 9.74 17.47
CA GLU A 116 8.94 10.17 18.64
C GLU A 116 7.88 9.14 19.04
N ASN A 117 7.28 8.45 18.06
CA ASN A 117 6.23 7.45 18.27
C ASN A 117 6.77 6.02 18.48
N GLY A 118 8.09 5.82 18.48
CA GLY A 118 8.73 4.51 18.62
C GLY A 118 8.41 3.55 17.46
N GLN A 119 8.31 4.09 16.25
CA GLN A 119 7.94 3.38 15.03
C GLN A 119 9.16 3.09 14.14
N LEU A 120 9.10 1.95 13.47
CA LEU A 120 9.98 1.56 12.38
C LEU A 120 9.37 2.00 11.04
N VAL A 121 10.22 2.40 10.11
CA VAL A 121 9.88 2.95 8.81
C VAL A 121 10.41 2.04 7.72
N ARG A 122 9.54 1.70 6.77
CA ARG A 122 9.94 1.27 5.43
C ARG A 122 9.98 2.49 4.52
N ILE A 123 11.13 2.75 3.93
CA ILE A 123 11.27 3.71 2.85
C ILE A 123 10.81 3.03 1.57
N HIS A 124 9.59 3.36 1.17
CA HIS A 124 9.06 3.02 -0.14
C HIS A 124 9.46 4.12 -1.15
N GLY A 125 10.74 4.12 -1.51
CA GLY A 125 11.34 5.04 -2.48
C GLY A 125 12.01 4.32 -3.64
N PRO A 126 11.32 3.38 -4.31
CA PRO A 126 12.00 2.48 -5.23
C PRO A 126 12.45 3.15 -6.53
N ILE A 127 13.54 2.62 -7.12
CA ILE A 127 13.81 2.76 -8.54
C ILE A 127 12.98 1.71 -9.27
N SER A 128 11.84 2.13 -9.87
CA SER A 128 11.03 1.47 -10.92
C SER A 128 9.79 2.35 -11.25
N PRO A 129 8.53 1.91 -11.59
CA PRO A 129 7.47 2.89 -11.82
C PRO A 129 7.32 3.81 -10.60
N GLN A 130 6.65 4.96 -10.74
CA GLN A 130 6.72 6.10 -9.80
C GLN A 130 7.97 6.99 -9.91
N SER A 131 8.68 6.85 -11.03
CA SER A 131 9.75 7.73 -11.47
C SER A 131 9.28 9.17 -11.68
N SER A 132 10.21 10.12 -11.64
CA SER A 132 9.92 11.52 -11.94
C SER A 132 9.49 11.71 -13.40
N LYS A 133 8.64 12.70 -13.68
CA LYS A 133 8.30 13.08 -15.06
C LYS A 133 9.54 13.44 -15.89
N TRP A 134 10.61 13.87 -15.24
CA TRP A 134 11.88 14.14 -15.91
C TRP A 134 12.52 12.85 -16.45
N ALA A 135 12.53 11.77 -15.65
CA ALA A 135 13.11 10.49 -16.03
C ALA A 135 12.27 9.74 -17.07
N LEU A 136 10.95 9.97 -17.08
CA LEU A 136 10.00 9.40 -18.06
C LEU A 136 10.06 10.09 -19.43
N ALA A 137 10.82 11.16 -19.58
CA ALA A 137 10.84 11.90 -20.84
C ALA A 137 11.62 11.12 -21.93
N ASP A 138 10.99 10.85 -23.06
CA ASP A 138 11.54 10.01 -24.14
C ASP A 138 12.87 10.52 -24.77
N HIS A 139 13.29 11.75 -24.47
CA HIS A 139 14.54 12.36 -24.97
C HIS A 139 15.75 12.17 -24.06
N ARG A 140 15.61 11.45 -22.94
CA ARG A 140 16.72 11.23 -22.00
C ARG A 140 17.77 10.29 -22.58
N THR A 141 19.03 10.65 -22.38
CA THR A 141 20.17 9.84 -22.77
C THR A 141 20.51 8.78 -21.72
N HIS A 142 21.28 7.77 -22.13
CA HIS A 142 21.81 6.75 -21.23
C HIS A 142 22.57 7.36 -20.04
N THR A 143 23.50 8.30 -20.32
CA THR A 143 24.30 8.99 -19.30
C THR A 143 23.43 9.76 -18.31
N GLU A 144 22.47 10.56 -18.81
CA GLU A 144 21.56 11.33 -17.95
C GLU A 144 20.74 10.43 -17.03
N MET A 145 20.27 9.28 -17.54
CA MET A 145 19.51 8.31 -16.76
C MET A 145 20.38 7.62 -15.70
N LEU A 146 21.63 7.30 -16.04
CA LEU A 146 22.58 6.68 -15.11
C LEU A 146 22.97 7.65 -13.98
N ASP A 147 23.22 8.92 -14.32
CA ASP A 147 23.53 9.96 -13.35
C ASP A 147 22.35 10.18 -12.40
N MET A 148 21.13 10.25 -12.94
CA MET A 148 19.90 10.39 -12.15
C MET A 148 19.68 9.21 -11.20
N LEU A 149 19.83 7.98 -11.69
CA LEU A 149 19.73 6.78 -10.86
C LEU A 149 20.77 6.82 -9.73
N THR A 150 22.01 7.16 -10.09
CA THR A 150 23.14 7.18 -9.16
C THR A 150 22.97 8.23 -8.08
N ASP A 151 22.60 9.46 -8.44
CA ASP A 151 22.35 10.57 -7.51
C ASP A 151 21.21 10.21 -6.55
N TYR A 152 20.07 9.78 -7.12
CA TYR A 152 18.89 9.44 -6.34
C TYR A 152 19.17 8.33 -5.30
N MET A 153 19.69 7.18 -5.76
CA MET A 153 19.92 6.03 -4.89
C MET A 153 21.02 6.32 -3.87
N THR A 154 22.07 7.05 -4.25
CA THR A 154 23.17 7.36 -3.33
C THR A 154 22.71 8.31 -2.24
N ALA A 155 22.06 9.41 -2.59
CA ALA A 155 21.61 10.41 -1.63
C ALA A 155 20.56 9.85 -0.66
N LEU A 156 19.56 9.13 -1.18
CA LEU A 156 18.53 8.49 -0.35
C LEU A 156 19.13 7.45 0.61
N SER A 157 20.00 6.57 0.09
CA SER A 157 20.64 5.52 0.90
C SER A 157 21.51 6.13 2.01
N LYS A 158 22.39 7.08 1.68
CA LYS A 158 23.27 7.72 2.66
C LYS A 158 22.50 8.47 3.74
N ARG A 159 21.44 9.19 3.35
CA ARG A 159 20.69 10.05 4.26
C ARG A 159 20.03 9.26 5.38
N TYR A 160 19.48 8.09 5.07
CA TYR A 160 18.71 7.30 6.03
C TYR A 160 19.43 6.07 6.56
N ASN A 161 20.64 5.77 6.07
CA ASN A 161 21.48 4.74 6.67
C ASN A 161 21.81 5.07 8.13
N GLY A 162 21.72 4.07 9.01
CA GLY A 162 22.02 4.20 10.44
C GLY A 162 20.96 4.95 11.26
N HIS A 163 19.86 5.40 10.63
CA HIS A 163 18.77 6.02 11.38
C HIS A 163 17.96 4.95 12.12
N GLU A 164 17.79 5.09 13.44
CA GLU A 164 17.21 4.06 14.31
C GLU A 164 15.77 3.63 13.93
N SER A 165 14.98 4.58 13.43
CA SER A 165 13.63 4.32 12.95
C SER A 165 13.57 3.73 11.54
N VAL A 166 14.63 3.76 10.73
CA VAL A 166 14.57 3.26 9.35
C VAL A 166 15.10 1.84 9.31
N LYS A 167 14.28 0.92 8.82
CA LYS A 167 14.63 -0.51 8.81
C LYS A 167 14.71 -1.11 7.41
N TRP A 168 13.76 -0.75 6.53
CA TRP A 168 13.68 -1.32 5.19
C TRP A 168 13.78 -0.22 4.13
N LEU A 169 14.47 -0.55 3.04
CA LEU A 169 14.49 0.23 1.82
C LEU A 169 14.00 -0.65 0.67
N ASP A 170 12.88 -0.25 0.06
CA ASP A 170 12.46 -0.84 -1.22
C ASP A 170 13.40 -0.29 -2.31
N VAL A 171 14.37 -1.09 -2.72
CA VAL A 171 15.42 -0.68 -3.66
C VAL A 171 14.87 -0.61 -5.09
N VAL A 172 14.16 -1.65 -5.48
CA VAL A 172 13.46 -1.78 -6.76
C VAL A 172 12.03 -2.21 -6.49
N ASN A 173 11.09 -1.66 -7.26
CA ASN A 173 9.67 -1.99 -7.18
C ASN A 173 9.18 -2.54 -8.53
N GLU A 174 8.11 -3.34 -8.61
CA GLU A 174 7.36 -3.58 -9.86
C GLU A 174 8.18 -3.79 -11.17
N ALA A 175 9.28 -4.56 -11.10
CA ALA A 175 10.16 -4.77 -12.24
C ALA A 175 9.68 -5.90 -13.16
N ILE A 176 8.83 -6.78 -12.64
CA ILE A 176 8.39 -8.01 -13.31
C ILE A 176 6.91 -7.92 -13.71
N THR A 177 6.54 -8.46 -14.87
CA THR A 177 5.14 -8.62 -15.30
C THR A 177 4.57 -9.99 -14.89
N GLU A 178 3.25 -10.16 -14.98
CA GLU A 178 2.60 -11.45 -14.67
C GLU A 178 3.03 -12.59 -15.60
N GLU A 179 3.51 -12.27 -16.80
CA GLU A 179 4.01 -13.24 -17.78
C GLU A 179 5.47 -13.67 -17.50
N GLY A 180 6.09 -13.18 -16.42
CA GLY A 180 7.48 -13.49 -16.09
C GLY A 180 8.47 -12.86 -17.06
N THR A 181 8.25 -11.58 -17.42
CA THR A 181 9.20 -10.74 -18.18
C THR A 181 9.39 -9.39 -17.50
N TRP A 182 10.20 -8.50 -18.09
CA TRP A 182 10.49 -7.18 -17.54
C TRP A 182 9.39 -6.16 -17.85
N PHE A 183 8.94 -5.45 -16.82
CA PHE A 183 8.10 -4.28 -16.97
C PHE A 183 8.91 -3.14 -17.58
N GLY A 184 8.51 -2.70 -18.76
CA GLY A 184 9.29 -1.79 -19.60
C GLY A 184 8.67 -0.41 -19.82
N PRO A 185 9.28 0.39 -20.70
CA PRO A 185 8.88 1.75 -20.96
C PRO A 185 7.64 1.82 -21.85
N LYS A 186 6.92 2.93 -21.79
CA LYS A 186 5.78 3.27 -22.66
C LYS A 186 5.92 4.71 -23.13
N PRO A 187 5.51 5.04 -24.37
CA PRO A 187 5.65 6.39 -24.88
C PRO A 187 4.96 7.45 -24.00
N GLY A 188 5.70 8.52 -23.70
CA GLY A 188 5.22 9.69 -22.95
C GLY A 188 5.12 9.50 -21.43
N VAL A 189 4.89 10.60 -20.72
CA VAL A 189 5.09 10.70 -19.27
C VAL A 189 3.87 10.40 -18.39
N ASP A 190 2.73 10.01 -19.00
CA ASP A 190 1.44 9.88 -18.30
C ASP A 190 0.98 8.42 -18.16
N LYS A 191 1.83 7.46 -18.53
CA LYS A 191 1.56 6.02 -18.38
C LYS A 191 2.23 5.48 -17.14
N TRP A 192 1.67 4.38 -16.63
CA TRP A 192 2.40 3.53 -15.69
C TRP A 192 3.42 2.73 -16.49
N GLU A 193 4.69 3.07 -16.34
CA GLU A 193 5.79 2.53 -17.13
C GLU A 193 7.11 2.59 -16.34
N ASN A 194 8.12 1.92 -16.88
CA ASN A 194 9.46 1.85 -16.31
C ASN A 194 10.50 2.31 -17.34
N PRO A 195 11.05 3.54 -17.21
CA PRO A 195 11.99 4.09 -18.19
C PRO A 195 13.41 3.54 -18.02
N TRP A 196 13.73 2.91 -16.89
CA TRP A 196 15.11 2.59 -16.51
C TRP A 196 15.75 1.46 -17.33
N THR A 197 14.96 0.68 -18.07
CA THR A 197 15.48 -0.35 -18.98
C THR A 197 16.26 0.23 -20.16
N ILE A 198 16.14 1.55 -20.43
CA ILE A 198 16.99 2.26 -21.39
C ILE A 198 18.49 2.17 -21.06
N LEU A 199 18.83 1.89 -19.80
CA LEU A 199 20.20 1.68 -19.35
C LEU A 199 20.83 0.38 -19.88
N GLY A 200 20.04 -0.48 -20.51
CA GLY A 200 20.49 -1.74 -21.08
C GLY A 200 20.36 -2.92 -20.13
N PHE A 201 20.93 -4.06 -20.54
CA PHE A 201 20.80 -5.35 -19.87
C PHE A 201 22.17 -6.02 -19.74
N GLU A 202 22.39 -6.68 -18.62
CA GLU A 202 23.44 -7.68 -18.49
C GLU A 202 22.99 -8.98 -19.18
N THR A 203 23.82 -9.49 -20.09
CA THR A 203 23.52 -10.68 -20.90
C THR A 203 24.51 -11.81 -20.70
N ASN A 204 25.64 -11.57 -20.01
CA ASN A 204 26.60 -12.62 -19.66
C ASN A 204 26.13 -13.33 -18.39
N ILE A 205 25.08 -14.14 -18.55
CA ILE A 205 24.40 -14.84 -17.46
C ILE A 205 24.80 -16.33 -17.46
N PRO A 206 25.25 -16.90 -16.33
CA PRO A 206 25.58 -18.33 -16.25
C PRO A 206 24.40 -19.28 -16.50
N ASP A 207 24.68 -20.50 -16.97
CA ASP A 207 23.68 -21.52 -17.35
C ASP A 207 22.70 -21.92 -16.25
N GLN A 208 23.08 -21.73 -14.98
CA GLN A 208 22.19 -21.99 -13.84
C GLN A 208 21.03 -20.98 -13.71
N PHE A 209 21.00 -19.93 -14.53
CA PHE A 209 19.95 -18.91 -14.56
C PHE A 209 19.30 -18.84 -15.97
N PRO A 210 18.50 -19.84 -16.35
CA PRO A 210 17.97 -19.97 -17.70
C PRO A 210 16.94 -18.89 -18.08
N LEU A 211 16.11 -18.41 -17.14
CA LEU A 211 15.15 -17.34 -17.43
C LEU A 211 15.91 -16.03 -17.70
N LEU A 212 16.93 -15.75 -16.89
CA LEU A 212 17.74 -14.54 -17.04
C LEU A 212 18.68 -14.60 -18.24
N GLN A 213 19.17 -15.78 -18.66
CA GLN A 213 19.88 -15.91 -19.94
C GLN A 213 19.02 -15.49 -21.12
N LYS A 214 17.74 -15.88 -21.11
CA LYS A 214 16.80 -15.54 -22.17
C LYS A 214 16.45 -14.06 -22.19
N LEU A 215 16.28 -13.46 -21.01
CA LEU A 215 15.73 -12.10 -20.87
C LEU A 215 16.80 -11.02 -20.72
N GLY A 216 18.02 -11.37 -20.31
CA GLY A 216 18.96 -10.46 -19.69
C GLY A 216 18.46 -9.94 -18.33
N VAL A 217 19.32 -9.22 -17.61
CA VAL A 217 18.96 -8.53 -16.35
C VAL A 217 19.06 -7.03 -16.55
N PRO A 218 17.99 -6.25 -16.32
CA PRO A 218 18.03 -4.80 -16.48
C PRO A 218 19.15 -4.19 -15.62
N TYR A 219 20.03 -3.40 -16.26
CA TYR A 219 21.21 -2.82 -15.62
C TYR A 219 20.84 -1.99 -14.39
N TYR A 220 19.73 -1.27 -14.45
CA TYR A 220 19.26 -0.43 -13.35
C TYR A 220 19.01 -1.22 -12.05
N ILE A 221 18.60 -2.49 -12.14
CA ILE A 221 18.37 -3.34 -10.97
C ILE A 221 19.72 -3.65 -10.30
N LEU A 222 20.71 -4.05 -11.10
CA LEU A 222 22.06 -4.34 -10.64
C LEU A 222 22.69 -3.11 -9.96
N GLU A 223 22.64 -1.95 -10.63
CA GLU A 223 23.23 -0.72 -10.11
C GLU A 223 22.52 -0.23 -8.85
N SER A 224 21.18 -0.29 -8.79
CA SER A 224 20.42 0.16 -7.61
C SER A 224 20.78 -0.65 -6.37
N PHE A 225 20.86 -1.99 -6.48
CA PHE A 225 21.29 -2.85 -5.37
C PHE A 225 22.77 -2.69 -5.04
N ALA A 226 23.64 -2.43 -6.03
CA ALA A 226 25.05 -2.14 -5.78
C ALA A 226 25.24 -0.84 -4.99
N ILE A 227 24.54 0.24 -5.38
CA ILE A 227 24.55 1.52 -4.67
C ILE A 227 23.99 1.36 -3.26
N ALA A 228 22.84 0.71 -3.10
CA ALA A 228 22.20 0.51 -1.81
C ALA A 228 23.10 -0.34 -0.88
N LYS A 229 23.72 -1.41 -1.38
CA LYS A 229 24.69 -2.20 -0.61
C LYS A 229 25.86 -1.35 -0.08
N ARG A 230 26.39 -0.44 -0.89
CA ARG A 230 27.51 0.44 -0.51
C ARG A 230 27.12 1.52 0.49
N ASN A 231 25.92 2.08 0.35
CA ASN A 231 25.55 3.33 1.02
C ASN A 231 24.48 3.18 2.12
N ALA A 232 23.78 2.05 2.16
CA ALA A 232 22.78 1.72 3.17
C ALA A 232 23.08 0.38 3.88
N PRO A 233 24.31 0.12 4.37
CA PRO A 233 24.67 -1.15 4.98
C PRO A 233 23.80 -1.52 6.21
N ASP A 234 23.19 -0.56 6.89
CA ASP A 234 22.39 -0.80 8.09
C ASP A 234 20.90 -1.06 7.78
N LEU A 235 20.47 -0.82 6.53
CA LEU A 235 19.09 -1.04 6.09
C LEU A 235 18.91 -2.41 5.43
N LYS A 236 17.74 -3.01 5.61
CA LYS A 236 17.32 -4.20 4.86
C LYS A 236 16.93 -3.81 3.43
N LEU A 237 17.56 -4.44 2.45
CA LEU A 237 17.36 -4.14 1.03
C LEU A 237 16.31 -5.06 0.44
N ILE A 238 15.18 -4.49 0.03
CA ILE A 238 13.99 -5.21 -0.39
C ILE A 238 13.75 -5.05 -1.89
N LEU A 239 13.40 -6.15 -2.55
CA LEU A 239 12.79 -6.16 -3.88
C LEU A 239 11.27 -6.25 -3.71
N ASN A 240 10.55 -5.15 -3.95
CA ASN A 240 9.10 -5.09 -3.77
C ASN A 240 8.39 -5.30 -5.12
N GLN A 241 7.26 -6.01 -5.15
CA GLN A 241 6.65 -6.38 -6.42
C GLN A 241 5.12 -6.41 -6.35
N HIS A 242 4.50 -5.65 -7.25
CA HIS A 242 3.10 -5.81 -7.61
C HIS A 242 2.90 -7.05 -8.48
N ARG A 243 1.72 -7.69 -8.47
CA ARG A 243 1.39 -8.76 -9.42
C ARG A 243 2.41 -9.91 -9.48
N MET A 244 3.02 -10.23 -8.34
CA MET A 244 3.73 -11.48 -8.13
C MET A 244 2.72 -12.60 -7.83
N THR A 245 1.83 -12.86 -8.78
CA THR A 245 0.58 -13.62 -8.61
C THR A 245 0.50 -14.86 -9.49
N THR A 246 1.47 -15.03 -10.40
CA THR A 246 1.57 -16.16 -11.34
C THR A 246 2.82 -16.98 -11.07
N LEU A 247 2.86 -18.22 -11.55
CA LEU A 247 4.04 -19.08 -11.39
C LEU A 247 5.25 -18.52 -12.16
N GLU A 248 5.00 -17.90 -13.31
CA GLU A 248 6.02 -17.29 -14.18
C GLU A 248 6.68 -16.08 -13.52
N SER A 249 5.87 -15.15 -12.97
CA SER A 249 6.39 -13.98 -12.26
C SER A 249 7.14 -14.38 -10.98
N ILE A 250 6.64 -15.37 -10.24
CA ILE A 250 7.32 -15.92 -9.06
C ILE A 250 8.64 -16.59 -9.46
N ALA A 251 8.69 -17.37 -10.55
CA ALA A 251 9.90 -18.02 -11.01
C ALA A 251 10.98 -16.99 -11.39
N LEU A 252 10.62 -15.96 -12.16
CA LEU A 252 11.56 -14.89 -12.51
C LEU A 252 12.04 -14.11 -11.27
N MET A 253 11.15 -13.83 -10.32
CA MET A 253 11.52 -13.19 -9.05
C MET A 253 12.55 -14.01 -8.28
N LYS A 254 12.28 -15.30 -8.11
CA LYS A 254 13.17 -16.22 -7.40
C LYS A 254 14.55 -16.27 -8.07
N GLU A 255 14.58 -16.42 -9.39
CA GLU A 255 15.82 -16.50 -10.15
C GLU A 255 16.61 -15.18 -10.08
N LEU A 256 15.94 -14.03 -10.22
CA LEU A 256 16.55 -12.70 -10.07
C LEU A 256 17.21 -12.53 -8.70
N VAL A 257 16.53 -12.90 -7.62
CA VAL A 257 17.07 -12.74 -6.25
C VAL A 257 18.31 -13.59 -6.05
N ILE A 258 18.31 -14.85 -6.49
CA ILE A 258 19.48 -15.72 -6.40
C ILE A 258 20.61 -15.19 -7.29
N TYR A 259 20.31 -14.70 -8.49
CA TYR A 259 21.30 -14.13 -9.39
C TYR A 259 21.99 -12.88 -8.81
N LEU A 260 21.22 -11.96 -8.22
CA LEU A 260 21.77 -10.76 -7.59
C LEU A 260 22.71 -11.14 -6.44
N ARG A 261 22.36 -12.14 -5.63
CA ARG A 261 23.24 -12.67 -4.58
C ARG A 261 24.47 -13.39 -5.14
N TYR A 262 24.33 -14.15 -6.21
CA TYR A 262 25.45 -14.77 -6.94
C TYR A 262 26.46 -13.72 -7.43
N ARG A 263 25.97 -12.56 -7.89
CA ARG A 263 26.79 -11.39 -8.26
C ARG A 263 27.39 -10.64 -7.06
N GLY A 264 27.19 -11.15 -5.84
CA GLY A 264 27.67 -10.55 -4.60
C GLY A 264 26.88 -9.33 -4.15
N LEU A 265 25.69 -9.06 -4.71
CA LEU A 265 24.81 -7.98 -4.25
C LEU A 265 24.01 -8.44 -3.02
N ARG A 266 23.62 -7.48 -2.17
CA ARG A 266 22.83 -7.77 -0.96
C ARG A 266 21.36 -7.57 -1.25
N ILE A 267 20.59 -8.61 -0.96
CA ILE A 267 19.13 -8.59 -0.89
C ILE A 267 18.77 -9.30 0.39
N ASP A 268 17.97 -8.62 1.20
CA ASP A 268 17.62 -9.08 2.54
C ASP A 268 16.18 -9.58 2.59
N GLY A 269 15.33 -9.23 1.62
CA GLY A 269 13.95 -9.71 1.58
C GLY A 269 13.20 -9.40 0.29
N ILE A 270 12.00 -9.96 0.20
CA ILE A 270 11.06 -9.78 -0.92
C ILE A 270 9.75 -9.20 -0.39
N GLY A 271 9.19 -8.25 -1.12
CA GLY A 271 7.88 -7.67 -0.86
C GLY A 271 6.85 -8.09 -1.91
N TRP A 272 5.67 -8.53 -1.48
CA TRP A 272 4.48 -8.65 -2.30
C TRP A 272 3.47 -7.58 -1.91
N GLN A 273 3.08 -6.73 -2.87
CA GLN A 273 2.18 -5.61 -2.57
C GLN A 273 0.77 -6.06 -2.13
N ALA A 274 0.24 -7.16 -2.67
CA ALA A 274 -1.12 -7.65 -2.36
C ALA A 274 -2.25 -6.60 -2.55
N HIS A 275 -2.13 -5.75 -3.57
CA HIS A 275 -3.26 -4.96 -4.07
C HIS A 275 -4.25 -5.89 -4.80
N MET A 276 -5.34 -6.26 -4.13
CA MET A 276 -6.34 -7.18 -4.66
C MET A 276 -7.47 -6.42 -5.37
N ARG A 277 -8.15 -7.06 -6.33
CA ARG A 277 -9.37 -6.55 -6.98
C ARG A 277 -10.51 -7.53 -6.78
N ASN A 278 -10.59 -8.57 -7.62
CA ASN A 278 -11.57 -9.65 -7.48
C ASN A 278 -10.94 -10.87 -6.78
N GLU A 279 -9.61 -10.92 -6.75
CA GLU A 279 -8.79 -11.98 -6.17
C GLU A 279 -8.99 -12.10 -4.66
N TYR A 280 -9.55 -11.08 -3.98
CA TYR A 280 -9.85 -11.19 -2.54
C TYR A 280 -10.79 -12.35 -2.23
N VAL A 281 -11.73 -12.70 -3.13
CA VAL A 281 -12.60 -13.86 -2.94
C VAL A 281 -11.80 -15.16 -2.93
N GLU A 282 -10.76 -15.25 -3.76
CA GLU A 282 -9.84 -16.38 -3.79
C GLU A 282 -8.96 -16.44 -2.52
N PHE A 283 -8.61 -15.30 -1.94
CA PHE A 283 -7.90 -15.25 -0.65
C PHE A 283 -8.82 -15.44 0.56
N ALA A 284 -10.14 -15.26 0.41
CA ALA A 284 -11.13 -15.52 1.45
C ALA A 284 -11.34 -17.03 1.67
N ASP A 285 -11.16 -17.87 0.65
CA ASP A 285 -11.16 -19.32 0.79
C ASP A 285 -9.79 -19.81 1.31
N ARG A 286 -9.76 -20.26 2.56
CA ARG A 286 -8.56 -20.78 3.25
C ARG A 286 -7.88 -21.94 2.53
N ASN A 287 -8.61 -22.70 1.72
CA ASN A 287 -8.06 -23.86 1.00
C ASN A 287 -7.62 -23.54 -0.42
N HIS A 288 -7.80 -22.28 -0.86
CA HIS A 288 -7.53 -21.87 -2.22
C HIS A 288 -6.04 -21.97 -2.56
N GLN A 289 -5.74 -22.27 -3.83
CA GLN A 289 -4.37 -22.48 -4.30
C GLN A 289 -3.48 -21.25 -4.10
N ARG A 290 -4.03 -20.03 -4.17
CA ARG A 290 -3.24 -18.80 -3.97
C ARG A 290 -2.62 -18.68 -2.58
N LEU A 291 -3.33 -19.08 -1.53
CA LEU A 291 -2.77 -19.08 -0.17
C LEU A 291 -1.68 -20.14 -0.02
N LYS A 292 -1.81 -21.29 -0.68
CA LYS A 292 -0.75 -22.32 -0.73
C LYS A 292 0.49 -21.81 -1.47
N THR A 293 0.30 -21.15 -2.62
CA THR A 293 1.39 -20.54 -3.38
C THR A 293 2.11 -19.45 -2.56
N LEU A 294 1.35 -18.64 -1.80
CA LEU A 294 1.92 -17.65 -0.88
C LEU A 294 2.74 -18.32 0.23
N ASP A 295 2.21 -19.35 0.87
CA ASP A 295 2.90 -20.12 1.91
C ASP A 295 4.23 -20.73 1.39
N GLU A 296 4.19 -21.36 0.21
CA GLU A 296 5.39 -21.90 -0.44
C GLU A 296 6.43 -20.82 -0.78
N LEU A 297 5.96 -19.62 -1.17
CA LEU A 297 6.85 -18.50 -1.46
C LEU A 297 7.50 -17.95 -0.19
N VAL A 298 6.76 -17.84 0.91
CA VAL A 298 7.29 -17.42 2.22
C VAL A 298 8.33 -18.43 2.70
N LYS A 299 8.03 -19.73 2.65
CA LYS A 299 8.96 -20.81 3.00
C LYS A 299 10.22 -20.78 2.14
N TRP A 300 10.07 -20.57 0.84
CA TRP A 300 11.21 -20.42 -0.06
C TRP A 300 12.07 -19.20 0.28
N ALA A 301 11.47 -18.06 0.64
CA ALA A 301 12.22 -16.88 1.05
C ALA A 301 13.04 -17.19 2.31
N HIS A 302 12.40 -17.76 3.34
CA HIS A 302 13.05 -18.10 4.60
C HIS A 302 14.16 -19.14 4.43
N SER A 303 13.96 -20.18 3.61
CA SER A 303 15.00 -21.19 3.33
C SER A 303 16.20 -20.61 2.59
N ASN A 304 16.02 -19.47 1.93
CA ASN A 304 17.08 -18.69 1.31
C ASN A 304 17.56 -17.53 2.20
N ASN A 305 17.25 -17.51 3.50
CA ASN A 305 17.65 -16.45 4.43
C ASN A 305 17.25 -15.05 3.93
N LEU A 306 15.99 -14.93 3.50
CA LEU A 306 15.34 -13.69 3.09
C LEU A 306 14.13 -13.44 3.98
N GLU A 307 13.88 -12.18 4.33
CA GLU A 307 12.60 -11.77 4.92
C GLU A 307 11.49 -11.80 3.86
N PHE A 308 10.25 -12.09 4.26
CA PHE A 308 9.09 -12.01 3.37
C PHE A 308 8.09 -10.99 3.89
N HIS A 309 7.63 -10.09 3.03
CA HIS A 309 6.73 -9.02 3.43
C HIS A 309 5.53 -8.95 2.49
N VAL A 310 4.34 -8.88 3.05
CA VAL A 310 3.16 -8.36 2.37
C VAL A 310 3.06 -6.87 2.69
N THR A 311 3.23 -6.02 1.68
CA THR A 311 3.69 -4.64 1.89
C THR A 311 2.59 -3.60 1.77
N GLU A 312 1.54 -3.88 0.98
CA GLU A 312 0.60 -2.86 0.53
C GLU A 312 -0.84 -3.41 0.43
N THR A 313 -1.25 -4.29 1.34
CA THR A 313 -2.53 -4.99 1.25
C THR A 313 -3.70 -4.00 1.20
N ASN A 314 -4.53 -4.12 0.19
CA ASN A 314 -5.81 -3.42 0.06
C ASN A 314 -6.71 -4.17 -0.94
N ILE A 315 -7.98 -3.78 -1.02
CA ILE A 315 -8.93 -4.34 -1.99
C ILE A 315 -9.58 -3.20 -2.78
N HIS A 316 -9.46 -3.24 -4.09
CA HIS A 316 -10.12 -2.29 -4.99
C HIS A 316 -11.48 -2.82 -5.44
N LEU A 317 -12.55 -2.09 -5.10
CA LEU A 317 -13.93 -2.41 -5.45
C LEU A 317 -14.58 -1.27 -6.22
N LYS A 318 -15.50 -1.57 -7.13
CA LYS A 318 -16.32 -0.54 -7.78
C LYS A 318 -17.37 -0.01 -6.79
N ASN A 319 -17.55 1.31 -6.70
CA ASN A 319 -18.37 1.97 -5.66
C ASN A 319 -19.83 1.50 -5.58
N GLU A 320 -20.38 0.98 -6.68
CA GLU A 320 -21.79 0.58 -6.81
C GLU A 320 -21.97 -0.94 -6.88
N VAL A 321 -20.88 -1.70 -6.77
CA VAL A 321 -20.93 -3.17 -6.77
C VAL A 321 -20.95 -3.62 -5.31
N PRO A 322 -22.03 -4.28 -4.85
CA PRO A 322 -22.06 -4.86 -3.52
C PRO A 322 -20.94 -5.88 -3.33
N TYR A 323 -20.42 -5.95 -2.11
CA TYR A 323 -19.44 -6.95 -1.71
C TYR A 323 -19.81 -7.48 -0.33
N GLU A 324 -19.33 -8.68 -0.02
CA GLU A 324 -19.52 -9.28 1.29
C GLU A 324 -18.37 -8.87 2.21
N GLU A 325 -18.68 -8.11 3.26
CA GLU A 325 -17.69 -7.65 4.25
C GLU A 325 -16.95 -8.83 4.91
N GLN A 326 -17.62 -9.98 5.03
CA GLN A 326 -17.02 -11.22 5.54
C GLN A 326 -15.89 -11.72 4.63
N LEU A 327 -16.08 -11.75 3.31
CA LEU A 327 -15.05 -12.18 2.36
C LEU A 327 -13.85 -11.22 2.35
N VAL A 328 -14.11 -9.92 2.47
CA VAL A 328 -13.05 -8.91 2.64
C VAL A 328 -12.23 -9.18 3.90
N ALA A 329 -12.90 -9.38 5.03
CA ALA A 329 -12.27 -9.63 6.31
C ALA A 329 -11.45 -10.94 6.29
N ASP A 330 -12.01 -12.00 5.71
CA ASP A 330 -11.34 -13.30 5.57
C ASP A 330 -10.12 -13.20 4.63
N ALA A 331 -10.19 -12.45 3.54
CA ALA A 331 -9.06 -12.25 2.63
C ALA A 331 -7.85 -11.61 3.33
N PHE A 332 -8.07 -10.51 4.06
CA PHE A 332 -7.01 -9.86 4.85
C PHE A 332 -6.45 -10.81 5.92
N THR A 333 -7.34 -11.49 6.65
CA THR A 333 -6.97 -12.33 7.80
C THR A 333 -6.26 -13.61 7.38
N ASN A 334 -6.69 -14.28 6.30
CA ASN A 334 -6.06 -15.51 5.82
C ASN A 334 -4.65 -15.26 5.27
N ILE A 335 -4.43 -14.12 4.58
CA ILE A 335 -3.08 -13.71 4.15
C ILE A 335 -2.18 -13.54 5.38
N LEU A 336 -2.67 -12.84 6.41
CA LEU A 336 -1.91 -12.67 7.66
C LEU A 336 -1.67 -14.01 8.38
N GLU A 337 -2.64 -14.91 8.41
CA GLU A 337 -2.51 -16.25 9.02
C GLU A 337 -1.39 -17.06 8.35
N VAL A 338 -1.28 -17.02 7.01
CA VAL A 338 -0.16 -17.66 6.29
C VAL A 338 1.19 -17.10 6.75
N LEU A 339 1.31 -15.78 6.91
CA LEU A 339 2.54 -15.16 7.40
C LEU A 339 2.86 -15.59 8.84
N LEU A 340 1.88 -15.53 9.73
CA LEU A 340 2.06 -15.92 11.14
C LEU A 340 2.44 -17.40 11.26
N ASN A 341 1.92 -18.28 10.42
CA ASN A 341 2.30 -19.70 10.41
C ASN A 341 3.76 -19.94 9.99
N ASN A 342 4.42 -18.96 9.38
CA ASN A 342 5.82 -19.05 8.94
C ASN A 342 6.80 -18.25 9.81
N ARG A 343 6.32 -17.53 10.84
CA ARG A 343 7.11 -16.59 11.67
C ARG A 343 8.31 -17.20 12.41
N ASP A 344 8.27 -18.51 12.66
CA ASP A 344 9.33 -19.21 13.40
C ASP A 344 10.54 -19.55 12.53
N THR A 345 10.39 -19.45 11.20
CA THR A 345 11.46 -19.76 10.24
C THR A 345 12.11 -18.51 9.64
N GLY A 346 11.57 -17.32 9.89
CA GLY A 346 12.09 -16.07 9.34
C GLY A 346 11.18 -14.87 9.64
N VAL A 347 11.65 -13.69 9.23
CA VAL A 347 10.89 -12.44 9.43
C VAL A 347 9.76 -12.34 8.42
N VAL A 348 8.56 -12.08 8.93
CA VAL A 348 7.36 -11.75 8.16
C VAL A 348 6.87 -10.34 8.45
N GLY A 349 6.50 -9.62 7.40
CA GLY A 349 5.83 -8.32 7.49
C GLY A 349 4.44 -8.37 6.85
N TRP A 350 3.47 -7.69 7.44
CA TRP A 350 2.16 -7.42 6.84
C TRP A 350 1.82 -5.95 7.02
N SER A 351 1.47 -5.27 5.94
CA SER A 351 1.10 -3.86 5.97
C SER A 351 -0.09 -3.58 5.07
N VAL A 352 -0.97 -2.70 5.54
CA VAL A 352 -2.07 -2.14 4.73
C VAL A 352 -1.61 -0.88 4.03
N TRP A 353 -1.94 -0.73 2.74
CA TRP A 353 -1.52 0.45 1.95
C TRP A 353 -2.36 1.70 2.19
N THR A 354 -3.58 1.50 2.66
CA THR A 354 -4.41 2.56 3.17
C THR A 354 -5.06 2.03 4.42
N ILE A 355 -4.83 2.68 5.56
CA ILE A 355 -5.44 2.22 6.81
C ILE A 355 -6.96 2.34 6.72
N ALA A 356 -7.45 3.42 6.12
CA ALA A 356 -8.85 3.72 5.94
C ALA A 356 -9.27 3.62 4.47
N ASP A 357 -10.56 3.44 4.23
CA ASP A 357 -11.12 3.49 2.89
C ASP A 357 -10.82 4.83 2.21
N VAL A 358 -10.43 4.76 0.94
CA VAL A 358 -10.16 5.95 0.11
C VAL A 358 -10.62 5.74 -1.33
N PRO A 359 -10.97 6.81 -2.06
CA PRO A 359 -11.12 6.72 -3.50
C PRO A 359 -9.80 6.30 -4.14
N HIS A 360 -9.84 5.38 -5.11
CA HIS A 360 -8.64 4.96 -5.84
C HIS A 360 -7.95 6.18 -6.50
N PHE A 361 -6.62 6.15 -6.55
CA PHE A 361 -5.83 7.34 -6.88
C PHE A 361 -6.10 7.87 -8.30
N LYS A 362 -6.38 6.96 -9.25
CA LYS A 362 -6.60 7.28 -10.67
C LYS A 362 -8.06 7.26 -11.11
N ASP A 363 -8.90 6.46 -10.46
CA ASP A 363 -10.27 6.20 -10.90
C ASP A 363 -11.20 6.33 -9.71
N LYS A 364 -11.97 7.41 -9.66
CA LYS A 364 -12.83 7.71 -8.51
C LYS A 364 -14.11 6.87 -8.47
N THR A 365 -14.36 6.06 -9.50
CA THR A 365 -15.44 5.04 -9.49
C THR A 365 -15.05 3.78 -8.72
N ILE A 366 -13.78 3.68 -8.31
CA ILE A 366 -13.23 2.57 -7.53
C ILE A 366 -12.91 3.08 -6.12
N LYS A 367 -13.37 2.33 -5.11
CA LYS A 367 -13.01 2.45 -3.70
C LYS A 367 -11.86 1.50 -3.41
N THR A 368 -10.83 1.99 -2.72
CA THR A 368 -9.77 1.15 -2.16
C THR A 368 -10.08 0.95 -0.70
N LEU A 369 -10.38 -0.28 -0.31
CA LEU A 369 -10.71 -0.64 1.05
C LEU A 369 -9.45 -0.76 1.90
N GLY A 370 -9.50 -0.10 3.06
CA GLY A 370 -8.60 -0.36 4.17
C GLY A 370 -9.24 -1.36 5.14
N ILE A 371 -8.80 -1.34 6.41
CA ILE A 371 -9.46 -2.07 7.49
C ILE A 371 -10.28 -1.16 8.42
N TRP A 372 -10.34 0.14 8.10
CA TRP A 372 -11.29 1.12 8.62
C TRP A 372 -12.04 1.78 7.46
N SER A 373 -13.24 2.28 7.73
CA SER A 373 -13.98 3.15 6.82
C SER A 373 -13.32 4.53 6.69
N ASP A 374 -13.82 5.36 5.79
CA ASP A 374 -13.33 6.72 5.55
C ASP A 374 -13.59 7.67 6.73
N ASP A 375 -14.61 7.41 7.53
CA ASP A 375 -14.88 8.05 8.84
C ASP A 375 -14.17 7.36 10.03
N LEU A 376 -13.22 6.47 9.75
CA LEU A 376 -12.36 5.79 10.72
C LEU A 376 -13.11 4.86 11.69
N VAL A 377 -14.27 4.34 11.28
CA VAL A 377 -14.95 3.24 11.97
C VAL A 377 -14.30 1.92 11.56
N PRO A 378 -13.88 1.06 12.51
CA PRO A 378 -13.25 -0.20 12.14
C PRO A 378 -14.19 -1.13 11.37
N HIS A 379 -13.71 -1.68 10.26
CA HIS A 379 -14.42 -2.75 9.53
C HIS A 379 -14.29 -4.08 10.27
N LYS A 380 -15.09 -5.07 9.89
CA LYS A 380 -14.93 -6.46 10.37
C LYS A 380 -13.49 -6.98 10.21
N ALA A 381 -12.81 -6.58 9.14
CA ALA A 381 -11.41 -6.94 8.88
C ALA A 381 -10.47 -6.55 10.03
N TYR A 382 -10.65 -5.36 10.63
CA TYR A 382 -9.83 -4.93 11.77
C TYR A 382 -10.00 -5.88 12.96
N TYR A 383 -11.24 -6.19 13.34
CA TYR A 383 -11.50 -7.06 14.48
C TYR A 383 -11.03 -8.50 14.26
N GLN A 384 -11.10 -9.03 13.04
CA GLN A 384 -10.56 -10.36 12.73
C GLN A 384 -9.03 -10.38 12.77
N VAL A 385 -8.36 -9.37 12.22
CA VAL A 385 -6.89 -9.22 12.32
C VAL A 385 -6.46 -9.11 13.78
N GLN A 386 -7.14 -8.28 14.56
CA GLN A 386 -6.90 -8.12 16.00
C GLN A 386 -7.04 -9.47 16.74
N LYS A 387 -8.14 -10.19 16.51
CA LYS A 387 -8.40 -11.50 17.12
C LYS A 387 -7.33 -12.53 16.72
N LEU A 388 -6.97 -12.60 15.44
CA LEU A 388 -5.97 -13.54 14.93
C LEU A 388 -4.61 -13.33 15.63
N LEU A 389 -4.19 -12.07 15.80
CA LEU A 389 -2.94 -11.73 16.49
C LEU A 389 -2.97 -12.09 17.99
N GLU A 390 -4.11 -11.92 18.66
CA GLU A 390 -4.26 -12.33 20.06
C GLU A 390 -4.11 -13.86 20.24
N GLU A 391 -4.72 -14.63 19.32
CA GLU A 391 -4.85 -16.08 19.43
C GLU A 391 -3.65 -16.86 18.88
N SER A 392 -2.97 -16.36 17.83
CA SER A 392 -1.95 -17.13 17.11
C SER A 392 -0.58 -17.17 17.79
N ALA A 393 -0.35 -16.35 18.80
CA ALA A 393 0.93 -16.30 19.52
C ALA A 393 1.17 -17.49 20.46
N SER A 394 0.13 -18.28 20.75
CA SER A 394 0.16 -19.36 21.74
C SER A 394 0.28 -20.77 21.13
N LYS A 395 0.55 -20.86 19.82
CA LYS A 395 0.83 -22.11 19.11
C LYS A 395 2.30 -22.15 18.75
#